data_AF-A0A849IGB2-F1
#
_entry.id   AF-A0A849IGB2-F1
#
_cell.length_a   1.000
_cell.length_b   1.000
_cell.length_c   1.000
_cell.angle_alpha   90.00
_cell.angle_beta   90.00
_cell.angle_gamma   90.00
#
_symmetry.space_group_name_H-M   'P 1'
#
loop_
_entity.id
_entity.type
_entity.pdbx_description
1 polymer ?
#
loop_
_entity_poly.entity_id
_entity_poly.type
_entity_poly.pdbx_seq_one_letter_code
_entity_poly.pdbx_strand_id
1 'polypeptide(L)'
;MSLSTTASAFSTGVCKSCHALDKDMVGPAWNTVAKAYGSSDELAKVFKSGFAVADRKVASSNPKWKGMAATMTGAYGSFIKGHEDDAAKALFAAVKSGKM
;
A
#
# COMPACT_ATOMS: atom_id res chain seq x y z
N MET A 1 6.88 -32.28 -10.47
CA MET A 1 7.65 -31.34 -9.62
C MET A 1 6.86 -30.05 -9.54
N SER A 2 6.02 -29.90 -8.52
CA SER A 2 5.29 -28.64 -8.29
C SER A 2 6.30 -27.60 -7.85
N LEU A 3 6.69 -26.71 -8.76
CA LEU A 3 7.29 -25.44 -8.40
C LEU A 3 6.23 -24.66 -7.61
N SER A 4 6.20 -24.86 -6.29
CA SER A 4 5.67 -23.85 -5.38
C SER A 4 6.56 -22.64 -5.56
N THR A 5 6.18 -21.77 -6.49
CA THR A 5 6.72 -20.43 -6.61
C THR A 5 6.38 -19.74 -5.30
N THR A 6 7.28 -19.80 -4.32
CA THR A 6 7.34 -18.78 -3.27
C THR A 6 7.58 -17.48 -4.00
N ALA A 7 6.49 -16.82 -4.40
CA ALA A 7 6.49 -15.45 -4.87
C ALA A 7 7.37 -14.68 -3.89
N SER A 8 8.47 -14.10 -4.39
CA SER A 8 9.35 -13.26 -3.60
C SER A 8 8.49 -12.30 -2.81
N ALA A 9 8.38 -12.51 -1.50
CA ALA A 9 7.47 -11.76 -0.66
C ALA A 9 7.80 -10.27 -0.86
N PHE A 10 6.84 -9.52 -1.38
CA PHE A 10 7.01 -8.10 -1.64
C PHE A 10 7.59 -7.41 -0.39
N SER A 11 8.75 -6.78 -0.54
CA SER A 11 9.42 -6.17 0.60
C SER A 11 8.76 -4.83 0.95
N THR A 12 8.18 -4.79 2.14
CA THR A 12 7.58 -3.62 2.78
C THR A 12 8.61 -2.70 3.42
N GLY A 13 9.90 -3.05 3.39
CA GLY A 13 10.97 -2.35 4.12
C GLY A 13 11.08 -0.87 3.75
N VAL A 14 10.99 -0.53 2.47
CA VAL A 14 11.03 0.87 1.99
C VAL A 14 9.81 1.67 2.44
N CYS A 15 8.67 1.01 2.63
CA CYS A 15 7.40 1.63 2.99
C CYS A 15 7.37 2.12 4.45
N LYS A 16 8.20 1.53 5.32
CA LYS A 16 8.34 1.89 6.75
C LYS A 16 8.84 3.31 6.97
N SER A 17 9.51 3.90 5.96
CA SER A 17 9.97 5.29 6.03
C SER A 17 8.80 6.29 6.07
N CYS A 18 7.67 5.93 5.44
CA CYS A 18 6.51 6.80 5.29
C CYS A 18 5.28 6.30 6.04
N HIS A 19 5.22 5.03 6.40
CA HIS A 19 4.06 4.40 7.02
C HIS A 19 4.45 3.65 8.30
N ALA A 20 3.51 3.63 9.25
CA ALA A 20 3.51 2.70 10.37
C ALA A 20 2.18 1.91 10.39
N LEU A 21 2.08 0.90 11.24
CA LEU A 21 0.84 0.11 11.38
C LEU A 21 -0.29 0.93 12.01
N ASP A 22 0.00 1.56 13.15
CA ASP A 22 -1.02 2.15 14.04
C ASP A 22 -1.00 3.67 14.13
N LYS A 23 0.01 4.32 13.57
CA LYS A 23 0.16 5.77 13.63
C LYS A 23 0.39 6.37 12.26
N ASP A 24 -0.18 7.55 12.06
CA ASP A 24 0.05 8.35 10.87
C ASP A 24 1.47 8.92 10.87
N MET A 25 2.14 8.83 9.73
CA MET A 25 3.50 9.32 9.50
C MET A 25 3.48 10.33 8.36
N VAL A 26 4.39 10.19 7.38
CA VAL A 26 4.34 10.93 6.11
C VAL A 26 3.10 10.51 5.33
N GLY A 27 2.79 9.21 5.33
CA GLY A 27 1.55 8.61 4.85
C GLY A 27 0.65 8.12 5.99
N PRO A 28 -0.56 7.65 5.66
CA PRO A 28 -1.51 7.09 6.62
C PRO A 28 -1.01 5.82 7.30
N ALA A 29 -1.47 5.57 8.52
CA ALA A 29 -1.31 4.28 9.17
C ALA A 29 -1.87 3.13 8.30
N TRP A 30 -1.18 1.99 8.24
CA TRP A 30 -1.66 0.85 7.46
C TRP A 30 -2.96 0.27 7.99
N ASN A 31 -3.23 0.37 9.29
CA ASN A 31 -4.54 0.01 9.84
C ASN A 31 -5.66 0.91 9.31
N THR A 32 -5.40 2.19 9.08
CA THR A 32 -6.35 3.11 8.44
C THR A 32 -6.56 2.72 6.97
N VAL A 33 -5.49 2.39 6.26
CA VAL A 33 -5.57 1.94 4.86
C VAL A 33 -6.37 0.64 4.77
N ALA A 34 -6.01 -0.38 5.54
CA ALA A 34 -6.68 -1.68 5.53
C ALA A 34 -8.18 -1.56 5.86
N LYS A 35 -8.55 -0.73 6.84
CA LYS A 35 -9.97 -0.44 7.17
C LYS A 35 -10.72 0.24 6.03
N ALA A 36 -10.09 1.20 5.34
CA ALA A 36 -10.74 1.96 4.28
C ALA A 36 -10.95 1.14 2.98
N TYR A 37 -10.07 0.19 2.68
CA TYR A 37 -10.19 -0.67 1.50
C TYR A 37 -10.88 -2.01 1.81
N GLY A 38 -10.88 -2.46 3.06
CA GLY A 38 -11.56 -3.68 3.52
C GLY A 38 -10.85 -4.98 3.14
N SER A 39 -10.16 -5.05 2.00
CA SER A 39 -9.40 -6.22 1.56
C SER A 39 -8.20 -5.86 0.70
N SER A 40 -7.25 -6.80 0.58
CA SER A 40 -6.12 -6.68 -0.33
C SER A 40 -6.58 -6.60 -1.79
N ASP A 41 -7.66 -7.28 -2.17
CA ASP A 41 -8.15 -7.31 -3.55
C ASP A 41 -8.70 -5.94 -3.97
N GLU A 42 -9.42 -5.25 -3.08
CA GLU A 42 -9.90 -3.88 -3.34
C GLU A 42 -8.76 -2.88 -3.46
N LEU A 43 -7.73 -3.00 -2.62
CA LEU A 43 -6.53 -2.15 -2.73
C LEU A 43 -5.75 -2.46 -4.02
N ALA A 44 -5.60 -3.74 -4.36
CA ALA A 44 -4.92 -4.17 -5.58
C ALA A 44 -5.62 -3.65 -6.83
N LYS A 45 -6.97 -3.59 -6.86
CA LYS A 45 -7.72 -2.97 -7.96
C LYS A 45 -7.34 -1.50 -8.17
N VAL A 46 -7.17 -0.74 -7.08
CA VAL A 46 -6.75 0.66 -7.17
C VAL A 46 -5.29 0.81 -7.61
N PHE A 47 -4.41 -0.09 -7.20
CA PHE A 47 -3.06 -0.13 -7.74
C PHE A 47 -3.08 -0.46 -9.24
N LYS A 48 -3.83 -1.48 -9.67
CA LYS A 48 -3.97 -1.88 -11.08
C LYS A 48 -4.62 -0.81 -11.96
N SER A 49 -5.47 0.05 -11.40
CA SER A 49 -6.00 1.23 -12.12
C SER A 49 -4.96 2.35 -12.31
N GLY A 50 -3.73 2.17 -11.81
CA GLY A 50 -2.64 3.13 -11.91
C GLY A 50 -2.50 4.03 -10.69
N PHE A 51 -3.23 3.75 -9.60
CA PHE A 51 -3.18 4.52 -8.36
C PHE A 51 -3.41 6.02 -8.56
N ALA A 52 -4.39 6.37 -9.41
CA ALA A 52 -4.73 7.75 -9.73
C ALA A 52 -5.10 8.53 -8.47
N VAL A 53 -4.75 9.82 -8.39
CA VAL A 53 -4.97 10.65 -7.19
C VAL A 53 -6.44 10.64 -6.75
N ALA A 54 -7.38 10.66 -7.70
CA ALA A 54 -8.81 10.61 -7.42
C ALA A 54 -9.24 9.31 -6.71
N ASP A 55 -8.55 8.19 -6.96
CA ASP A 55 -8.93 6.87 -6.45
C ASP A 55 -8.33 6.56 -5.07
N ARG A 56 -7.44 7.42 -4.57
CA ARG A 56 -6.73 7.22 -3.28
C ARG A 56 -7.65 7.55 -2.11
N LYS A 57 -8.64 6.70 -1.83
CA LYS A 57 -9.67 6.89 -0.79
C LYS A 57 -9.14 7.54 0.51
N VAL A 58 -8.02 7.05 1.03
CA VAL A 58 -7.42 7.55 2.28
C VAL A 58 -6.59 8.82 2.08
N ALA A 59 -5.68 8.84 1.11
CA ALA A 59 -4.80 10.00 0.94
C ALA A 59 -5.55 11.24 0.44
N SER A 60 -6.62 11.04 -0.32
CA SER A 60 -7.43 12.12 -0.90
C SER A 60 -8.45 12.71 0.07
N SER A 61 -8.73 12.05 1.20
CA SER A 61 -9.66 12.55 2.23
C SER A 61 -8.99 13.47 3.26
N ASN A 62 -7.65 13.52 3.29
CA ASN A 62 -6.90 14.35 4.24
C ASN A 62 -6.00 15.37 3.52
N PRO A 63 -6.10 16.69 3.83
CA PRO A 63 -5.24 17.73 3.23
C PRO A 63 -3.74 17.45 3.34
N LYS A 64 -3.29 16.88 4.48
CA LYS A 64 -1.88 16.54 4.72
C LYS A 64 -1.35 15.58 3.67
N TRP A 65 -2.11 14.53 3.34
CA TRP A 65 -1.69 13.50 2.39
C TRP A 65 -2.02 13.86 0.94
N LYS A 66 -3.04 14.67 0.70
CA LYS A 66 -3.28 15.30 -0.61
C LYS A 66 -2.05 16.07 -1.09
N GLY A 67 -1.40 16.82 -0.20
CA GLY A 67 -0.14 17.51 -0.50
C GLY A 67 1.03 16.58 -0.86
N MET A 68 0.95 15.31 -0.49
CA MET A 68 1.97 14.28 -0.77
C MET A 68 1.65 13.45 -2.02
N ALA A 69 0.68 13.86 -2.83
CA ALA A 69 0.24 13.10 -4.00
C ALA A 69 1.38 12.77 -4.97
N ALA A 70 2.31 13.70 -5.20
CA ALA A 70 3.48 13.47 -6.07
C ALA A 70 4.41 12.40 -5.50
N THR A 71 4.76 12.48 -4.21
CA THR A 71 5.59 11.47 -3.52
C THR A 71 4.95 10.09 -3.59
N MET A 72 3.63 10.00 -3.36
CA MET A 72 2.89 8.75 -3.46
C MET A 72 2.85 8.20 -4.89
N THR A 73 2.70 9.05 -5.92
CA THR A 73 2.80 8.64 -7.33
C THR A 73 4.18 8.09 -7.65
N GLY A 74 5.25 8.75 -7.18
CA GLY A 74 6.62 8.28 -7.37
C GLY A 74 6.87 6.94 -6.69
N ALA A 75 6.46 6.79 -5.42
CA ALA A 75 6.58 5.54 -4.69
C ALA A 75 5.78 4.40 -5.35
N TYR A 76 4.58 4.69 -5.86
CA TYR A 76 3.81 3.72 -6.64
C TYR A 76 4.58 3.29 -7.89
N GLY A 77 5.08 4.26 -8.68
CA GLY A 77 5.81 3.97 -9.91
C GLY A 77 7.10 3.17 -9.69
N SER A 78 7.83 3.44 -8.61
CA SER A 78 9.12 2.81 -8.34
C SER A 78 9.02 1.45 -7.65
N PHE A 79 8.00 1.25 -6.80
CA PHE A 79 7.95 0.08 -5.92
C PHE A 79 6.72 -0.79 -6.14
N ILE A 80 5.56 -0.23 -6.52
CA ILE A 80 4.29 -0.98 -6.55
C ILE A 80 3.90 -1.40 -7.98
N LYS A 81 4.19 -0.57 -8.98
CA LYS A 81 3.85 -0.85 -10.37
C LYS A 81 4.53 -2.13 -10.85
N GLY A 82 3.76 -3.09 -11.38
CA GLY A 82 4.20 -4.43 -11.73
C GLY A 82 4.14 -5.46 -10.60
N HIS A 83 3.80 -5.02 -9.38
CA HIS A 83 3.67 -5.84 -8.17
C HIS A 83 2.39 -5.53 -7.39
N GLU A 84 1.34 -5.09 -8.08
CA GLU A 84 0.14 -4.50 -7.47
C GLU A 84 -0.56 -5.44 -6.48
N ASP A 85 -0.72 -6.70 -6.87
CA ASP A 85 -1.32 -7.73 -6.01
C ASP A 85 -0.44 -8.03 -4.79
N ASP A 86 0.86 -8.17 -4.99
CA ASP A 86 1.79 -8.56 -3.94
C ASP A 86 2.00 -7.43 -2.93
N ALA A 87 2.05 -6.18 -3.39
CA ALA A 87 2.10 -4.99 -2.55
C ALA A 87 0.85 -4.87 -1.67
N ALA A 88 -0.34 -5.07 -2.25
CA ALA A 88 -1.58 -5.04 -1.49
C ALA A 88 -1.66 -6.18 -0.47
N LYS A 89 -1.31 -7.41 -0.87
CA LYS A 89 -1.25 -8.56 0.04
C LYS A 89 -0.25 -8.34 1.17
N ALA A 90 0.93 -7.80 0.88
CA ALA A 90 1.96 -7.54 1.88
C ALA A 90 1.51 -6.49 2.91
N LEU A 91 0.82 -5.43 2.48
CA LEU A 91 0.22 -4.46 3.41
C LEU A 91 -0.76 -5.13 4.37
N PHE A 92 -1.70 -5.93 3.85
CA PHE A 92 -2.69 -6.61 4.68
C PHE A 92 -2.07 -7.71 5.56
N ALA A 93 -1.05 -8.43 5.07
CA ALA A 93 -0.30 -9.40 5.85
C ALA A 93 0.46 -8.72 7.00
N ALA A 94 1.03 -7.53 6.77
CA ALA A 94 1.70 -6.76 7.80
C ALA A 94 0.74 -6.26 8.88
N VAL A 95 -0.43 -5.74 8.47
CA VAL A 95 -1.53 -5.38 9.38
C VAL A 95 -1.98 -6.58 10.21
N LYS A 96 -2.21 -7.73 9.57
CA LYS A 96 -2.64 -8.95 10.25
C LYS A 96 -1.59 -9.50 11.22
N SER A 97 -0.31 -9.40 10.88
CA SER A 97 0.79 -9.91 11.71
C SER A 97 1.26 -8.91 12.77
N GLY A 98 0.82 -7.66 12.71
CA GLY A 98 1.31 -6.59 13.57
C GLY A 98 2.77 -6.22 13.30
N LYS A 99 3.33 -6.59 12.13
CA LYS A 99 4.73 -6.36 11.76
C LYS A 99 4.83 -5.92 10.31
N MET A 100 5.52 -4.81 10.08
CA MET A 100 5.90 -4.35 8.73
C MET A 100 7.21 -4.93 8.30
#